data_AF-A0A929PJU1-F1
#
_entry.id   AF-A0A929PJU1-F1
#
_cell.length_a   1.000
_cell.length_b   1.000
_cell.length_c   1.000
_cell.angle_alpha   90.00
_cell.angle_beta   90.00
_cell.angle_gamma   90.00
#
_symmetry.space_group_name_H-M   'P 1'
#
loop_
_entity.id
_entity.type
_entity.pdbx_description
1 polymer ?
#
loop_
_entity_poly.entity_id
_entity_poly.type
_entity_poly.pdbx_seq_one_letter_code
_entity_poly.pdbx_strand_id
1 'polypeptide(L)'
;GMVHNLDPHSSFMTKEEYRELMLETKGSFTGIGVEITVKDNFLTVVSPIEGTPADKVGMKAGDKIIKIENKRTKDMSLMEAVKKIRGPKGTKVNLTIMREGEAKPLEFSITRGVIPLISVRQYFLTPEIGYVRISNFQSKTVKDLS
;
A
#
# COMPACT_ATOMS: atom_id res chain seq x y z
N GLY A 1 -40.19 -21.88 -24.41
CA GLY A 1 -38.81 -22.32 -24.63
C GLY A 1 -37.91 -21.62 -23.63
N MET A 2 -37.07 -22.41 -22.96
CA MET A 2 -35.86 -22.09 -22.19
C MET A 2 -35.29 -20.69 -22.52
N VAL A 3 -34.95 -19.77 -21.62
CA VAL A 3 -34.36 -19.86 -20.28
C VAL A 3 -34.63 -18.51 -19.59
N HIS A 4 -35.32 -18.52 -18.46
CA HIS A 4 -35.33 -17.45 -17.47
C HIS A 4 -34.59 -18.00 -16.24
N ASN A 5 -33.90 -17.12 -15.51
CA ASN A 5 -33.13 -17.36 -14.28
C ASN A 5 -31.70 -17.90 -14.46
N LEU A 6 -30.78 -16.99 -14.79
CA LEU A 6 -29.46 -16.99 -14.17
C LEU A 6 -29.16 -15.55 -13.71
N ASP A 7 -28.76 -15.47 -12.45
CA ASP A 7 -28.55 -14.30 -11.59
C ASP A 7 -27.65 -13.18 -12.19
N PRO A 8 -27.98 -11.87 -12.02
CA PRO A 8 -27.17 -10.72 -12.46
C PRO A 8 -25.74 -10.62 -11.87
N HIS A 9 -25.31 -11.55 -11.01
CA HIS A 9 -23.97 -11.56 -10.43
C HIS A 9 -22.86 -12.17 -11.31
N SER A 10 -23.15 -12.59 -12.54
CA SER A 10 -22.15 -13.17 -13.44
C SER A 10 -21.36 -12.08 -14.19
N SER A 11 -20.55 -11.31 -13.47
CA SER A 11 -19.53 -10.48 -14.13
C SER A 11 -18.42 -11.41 -14.62
N PHE A 12 -18.13 -11.39 -15.92
CA PHE A 12 -16.97 -12.06 -16.50
C PHE A 12 -15.71 -11.37 -15.96
N MET A 13 -15.17 -11.85 -14.84
CA MET A 13 -13.95 -11.29 -14.28
C MET A 13 -12.79 -11.61 -15.22
N THR A 14 -12.07 -10.58 -15.63
CA THR A 14 -10.81 -10.76 -16.35
C THR A 14 -9.82 -11.53 -15.47
N LYS A 15 -8.83 -12.17 -16.10
CA LYS A 15 -7.80 -12.93 -15.37
C LYS A 15 -7.05 -12.04 -14.37
N GLU A 16 -6.96 -10.76 -14.66
CA GLU A 16 -6.37 -9.69 -13.86
C GLU A 16 -7.21 -9.39 -12.62
N GLU A 17 -8.52 -9.18 -12.78
CA GLU A 17 -9.44 -8.89 -11.66
C GLU A 17 -9.59 -10.10 -10.71
N TYR A 18 -9.66 -11.32 -11.26
CA TYR A 18 -9.68 -12.53 -10.43
C TYR A 18 -8.39 -12.68 -9.61
N ARG A 19 -7.23 -12.37 -10.21
CA ARG A 19 -5.95 -12.37 -9.49
C ARG A 19 -5.91 -11.31 -8.40
N GLU A 20 -6.47 -10.12 -8.63
CA GLU A 20 -6.52 -9.05 -7.65
C GLU A 20 -7.40 -9.44 -6.44
N LEU A 21 -8.59 -10.00 -6.69
CA LEU A 21 -9.45 -10.54 -5.64
C LEU A 21 -8.75 -11.66 -4.84
N MET A 22 -8.04 -12.56 -5.52
CA MET A 22 -7.29 -13.63 -4.87
C MET A 22 -6.09 -13.10 -4.06
N LEU A 23 -5.48 -11.98 -4.47
CA LEU A 23 -4.42 -11.33 -3.70
C LEU A 23 -4.97 -10.69 -2.43
N GLU A 24 -6.11 -9.99 -2.51
CA GLU A 24 -6.80 -9.42 -1.35
C GLU A 24 -7.17 -10.54 -0.35
N THR A 25 -7.77 -11.62 -0.84
CA THR A 25 -8.17 -12.79 -0.03
C THR A 25 -6.98 -13.52 0.61
N LYS A 26 -5.78 -13.41 0.02
CA LYS A 26 -4.54 -13.99 0.55
C LYS A 26 -3.77 -13.07 1.51
N GLY A 27 -4.32 -11.91 1.85
CA GLY A 27 -3.63 -10.92 2.67
C GLY A 27 -2.47 -10.28 1.92
N SER A 28 -2.66 -9.87 0.67
CA SER A 28 -1.68 -9.08 -0.07
C SER A 28 -2.39 -8.01 -0.89
N PHE A 29 -1.87 -6.78 -0.88
CA PHE A 29 -2.41 -5.70 -1.70
C PHE A 29 -1.36 -5.24 -2.70
N THR A 30 -1.83 -4.68 -3.82
CA THR A 30 -0.94 -4.13 -4.84
C THR A 30 -0.77 -2.63 -4.64
N GLY A 31 0.48 -2.17 -4.61
CA GLY A 31 0.82 -0.77 -4.38
C GLY A 31 2.33 -0.57 -4.38
N ILE A 32 2.79 0.48 -3.70
CA ILE A 32 4.23 0.80 -3.63
C ILE A 32 4.91 0.37 -2.33
N GLY A 33 4.13 0.01 -1.29
CA GLY A 33 4.68 -0.46 -0.01
C GLY A 33 5.14 0.65 0.91
N VAL A 34 4.30 1.66 1.12
CA VAL A 34 4.60 2.79 2.00
C VAL A 34 3.47 3.01 3.01
N GLU A 35 3.83 3.33 4.24
CA GLU A 35 2.92 3.82 5.27
C GLU A 35 2.88 5.35 5.23
N ILE A 36 1.69 5.93 5.09
CA ILE A 36 1.48 7.38 4.97
C ILE A 36 0.46 7.87 5.98
N THR A 37 0.65 9.11 6.43
CA THR A 37 -0.27 9.82 7.33
C THR A 37 -0.45 11.27 6.86
N VAL A 38 -1.39 11.98 7.46
CA VAL A 38 -1.50 13.44 7.30
C VAL A 38 -0.89 14.08 8.54
N LYS A 39 0.20 14.83 8.34
CA LYS A 39 0.88 15.60 9.38
C LYS A 39 1.03 17.03 8.91
N ASP A 40 0.67 18.00 9.76
CA ASP A 40 0.71 19.43 9.45
C ASP A 40 -0.02 19.79 8.13
N ASN A 41 -1.13 19.08 7.86
CA ASN A 41 -1.91 19.21 6.62
C ASN A 41 -1.19 18.76 5.33
N PHE A 42 -0.11 17.99 5.45
CA PHE A 42 0.61 17.37 4.35
C PHE A 42 0.58 15.84 4.44
N LEU A 43 0.40 15.20 3.28
CA LEU A 43 0.64 13.77 3.16
C LEU A 43 2.12 13.47 3.38
N THR A 44 2.40 12.72 4.43
CA THR A 44 3.76 12.47 4.93
C THR A 44 4.00 10.97 5.02
N VAL A 45 5.15 10.53 4.56
CA VAL A 45 5.62 9.15 4.69
C VAL A 45 6.01 8.89 6.13
N VAL A 46 5.36 7.91 6.75
CA VAL A 46 5.72 7.41 8.08
C VAL A 46 6.92 6.49 7.95
N SER A 47 6.83 5.48 7.08
CA SER A 47 7.93 4.56 6.77
C SER A 47 7.69 3.87 5.44
N PRO A 48 8.71 3.70 4.58
CA PRO A 48 8.67 2.66 3.57
C PRO A 48 8.71 1.28 4.25
N ILE A 49 8.13 0.27 3.59
CA ILE A 49 8.27 -1.13 4.02
C ILE A 49 9.51 -1.69 3.34
N GLU A 50 10.41 -2.27 4.11
CA GLU A 50 11.69 -2.81 3.62
C GLU A 50 11.47 -3.82 2.47
N GLY A 51 12.30 -3.73 1.43
CA GLY A 51 12.25 -4.61 0.26
C GLY A 51 11.10 -4.35 -0.72
N THR A 52 10.23 -3.38 -0.43
CA THR A 52 9.13 -2.97 -1.34
C THR A 52 9.61 -1.96 -2.38
N PRO A 53 8.82 -1.71 -3.45
CA PRO A 53 9.18 -0.72 -4.46
C PRO A 53 9.50 0.68 -3.92
N ALA A 54 8.79 1.15 -2.89
CA ALA A 54 9.02 2.45 -2.25
C ALA A 54 10.39 2.54 -1.56
N ASP A 55 10.78 1.46 -0.87
CA ASP A 55 12.09 1.36 -0.23
C ASP A 55 13.24 1.34 -1.26
N LYS A 56 13.07 0.55 -2.33
CA LYS A 56 14.06 0.42 -3.41
C LYS A 56 14.35 1.72 -4.17
N VAL A 57 13.39 2.63 -4.25
CA VAL A 57 13.61 3.95 -4.87
C VAL A 57 14.22 4.97 -3.89
N GLY A 58 14.47 4.60 -2.64
CA GLY A 58 15.08 5.46 -1.63
C GLY A 58 14.11 6.45 -1.01
N MET A 59 12.82 6.11 -0.93
CA MET A 59 11.85 6.86 -0.14
C MET A 59 12.19 6.72 1.35
N LYS A 60 11.98 7.77 2.14
CA LYS A 60 12.38 7.82 3.54
C LYS A 60 11.22 8.31 4.41
N ALA A 61 11.27 7.93 5.68
CA ALA A 61 10.41 8.52 6.71
C ALA A 61 10.57 10.05 6.70
N GLY A 62 9.45 10.77 6.82
CA GLY A 62 9.41 12.23 6.79
C GLY A 62 9.24 12.86 5.41
N ASP A 63 9.30 12.07 4.32
CA ASP A 63 9.06 12.59 2.97
C ASP A 63 7.63 13.13 2.85
N LYS A 64 7.49 14.39 2.43
CA LYS A 64 6.18 15.02 2.19
C LYS A 64 5.78 14.81 0.74
N ILE A 65 4.74 14.03 0.48
CA ILE A 65 4.21 13.82 -0.86
C ILE A 65 3.43 15.07 -1.25
N ILE A 66 3.94 15.85 -2.20
CA ILE A 66 3.32 17.11 -2.67
C ILE A 66 2.52 16.93 -3.96
N LYS A 67 2.82 15.87 -4.74
CA LYS A 67 2.15 15.55 -6.00
C LYS A 67 2.07 14.04 -6.20
N ILE A 68 0.91 13.57 -6.66
CA ILE A 68 0.70 12.21 -7.14
C ILE A 68 0.24 12.32 -8.60
N GLU A 69 1.03 11.77 -9.52
CA GLU A 69 0.91 11.98 -10.96
C GLU A 69 0.94 13.47 -11.33
N ASN A 70 -0.19 13.97 -11.85
CA ASN A 70 -0.38 15.34 -12.26
C ASN A 70 -1.19 16.18 -11.27
N LYS A 71 -1.55 15.62 -10.10
CA LYS A 71 -2.41 16.30 -9.13
C LYS A 71 -1.64 16.59 -7.83
N ARG A 72 -1.80 17.81 -7.31
CA ARG A 72 -1.26 18.21 -6.00
C ARG A 72 -2.01 17.49 -4.88
N THR A 73 -1.29 17.11 -3.84
CA THR A 73 -1.83 16.38 -2.69
C THR A 73 -2.51 17.26 -1.66
N LYS A 74 -2.29 18.58 -1.70
CA LYS A 74 -2.86 19.54 -0.73
C LYS A 74 -4.40 19.52 -0.71
N ASP A 75 -5.01 19.27 -1.85
CA ASP A 75 -6.47 19.23 -2.02
C ASP A 75 -7.02 17.79 -2.00
N MET A 76 -6.17 16.79 -1.69
CA MET A 76 -6.56 15.39 -1.62
C MET A 76 -6.78 14.94 -0.18
N SER A 77 -7.84 14.18 0.04
CA SER A 77 -7.98 13.38 1.25
C SER A 77 -6.94 12.25 1.29
N LEU A 78 -6.64 11.75 2.49
CA LEU A 78 -5.80 10.56 2.68
C LEU A 78 -6.34 9.37 1.87
N MET A 79 -7.66 9.19 1.84
CA MET A 79 -8.31 8.10 1.12
C MET A 79 -8.11 8.20 -0.40
N GLU A 80 -8.20 9.40 -0.97
CA GLU A 80 -7.94 9.62 -2.40
C GLU A 80 -6.48 9.38 -2.77
N ALA A 81 -5.55 9.82 -1.92
CA ALA A 81 -4.13 9.56 -2.11
C ALA A 81 -3.82 8.05 -2.09
N VAL A 82 -4.39 7.31 -1.12
CA VAL A 82 -4.28 5.86 -1.06
C VAL A 82 -4.82 5.21 -2.34
N LYS A 83 -5.99 5.61 -2.81
CA LYS A 83 -6.58 5.09 -4.06
C LYS A 83 -5.68 5.32 -5.28
N LYS A 84 -4.99 6.46 -5.36
CA LYS A 84 -4.08 6.78 -6.46
C LYS A 84 -2.74 6.05 -6.40
N ILE A 85 -2.24 5.84 -5.18
CA ILE A 85 -0.98 5.12 -4.95
C ILE A 85 -1.18 3.62 -5.21
N ARG A 86 -2.33 3.07 -4.82
CA ARG A 86 -2.76 1.72 -5.19
C ARG A 86 -3.06 1.63 -6.68
N GLY A 87 -3.06 0.40 -7.19
CA GLY A 87 -3.35 0.11 -8.59
C GLY A 87 -2.72 -1.21 -9.04
N PRO A 88 -2.94 -1.61 -10.30
CA PRO A 88 -2.55 -2.92 -10.79
C PRO A 88 -1.04 -3.15 -10.79
N LYS A 89 -0.64 -4.41 -10.62
CA LYS A 89 0.79 -4.78 -10.54
C LYS A 89 1.49 -4.45 -11.85
N GLY A 90 2.69 -3.89 -11.77
CA GLY A 90 3.48 -3.54 -12.95
C GLY A 90 3.14 -2.18 -13.56
N THR A 91 2.05 -1.54 -13.13
CA THR A 91 1.80 -0.13 -13.50
C THR A 91 2.72 0.79 -12.71
N LYS A 92 3.00 1.98 -13.24
CA LYS A 92 3.85 2.98 -12.55
C LYS A 92 3.00 4.04 -11.87
N VAL A 93 3.52 4.56 -10.75
CA VAL A 93 3.04 5.78 -10.12
C VAL A 93 4.17 6.79 -10.03
N ASN A 94 3.91 8.03 -10.43
CA ASN A 94 4.84 9.13 -10.29
C ASN A 94 4.50 9.94 -9.04
N LEU A 95 5.47 10.08 -8.14
CA LEU A 95 5.33 10.87 -6.92
C LEU A 95 6.36 12.00 -6.94
N THR A 96 5.91 13.21 -6.64
CA THR A 96 6.81 14.31 -6.30
C THR A 96 6.77 14.49 -4.79
N ILE A 97 7.93 14.42 -4.15
CA ILE A 97 8.09 14.60 -2.72
C ILE A 97 8.95 15.82 -2.39
N MET A 98 8.82 16.29 -1.17
CA MET A 98 9.69 17.29 -0.56
C MET A 98 10.32 16.65 0.68
N ARG A 99 11.64 16.60 0.70
CA ARG A 99 12.44 16.01 1.77
C ARG A 99 13.14 17.12 2.56
N GLU A 100 13.13 17.01 3.87
CA GLU A 100 13.86 17.96 4.73
C GLU A 100 15.38 17.84 4.46
N GLY A 101 16.04 18.99 4.29
CA GLY A 101 17.45 19.07 3.90
C GLY A 101 17.71 19.09 2.39
N GLU A 102 16.71 18.76 1.55
CA GLU A 102 16.82 18.88 0.10
C GLU A 102 16.21 20.20 -0.39
N ALA A 103 16.98 20.97 -1.16
CA ALA A 103 16.53 22.26 -1.67
C ALA A 103 15.50 22.14 -2.80
N LYS A 104 15.42 20.99 -3.47
CA LYS A 104 14.54 20.73 -4.61
C LYS A 104 13.62 19.54 -4.35
N PRO A 105 12.38 19.56 -4.85
CA PRO A 105 11.53 18.38 -4.82
C PRO A 105 12.17 17.21 -5.55
N LEU A 106 12.00 16.00 -5.01
CA LEU A 106 12.46 14.76 -5.63
C LEU A 106 11.29 14.09 -6.36
N GLU A 107 11.54 13.56 -7.55
CA GLU A 107 10.54 12.83 -8.33
C GLU A 107 10.89 11.35 -8.37
N PHE A 108 9.92 10.50 -8.00
CA PHE A 108 10.04 9.06 -8.02
C PHE A 108 9.02 8.46 -8.97
N SER A 109 9.50 7.65 -9.92
CA SER A 109 8.64 6.78 -10.73
C SER A 109 8.72 5.36 -10.18
N ILE A 110 7.65 4.92 -9.52
CA ILE A 110 7.63 3.67 -8.74
C ILE A 110 6.72 2.66 -9.42
N THR A 111 7.25 1.50 -9.74
CA THR A 111 6.46 0.39 -10.27
C THR A 111 5.71 -0.30 -9.15
N ARG A 112 4.38 -0.39 -9.26
CA ARG A 112 3.51 -1.06 -8.29
C ARG A 112 3.83 -2.56 -8.23
N GLY A 113 4.00 -3.06 -7.01
CA GLY A 113 4.29 -4.45 -6.71
C GLY A 113 3.25 -5.04 -5.77
N VAL A 114 3.33 -6.36 -5.59
CA VAL A 114 2.57 -7.05 -4.54
C VAL A 114 3.25 -6.77 -3.22
N ILE A 115 2.52 -6.16 -2.29
CA ILE A 115 3.02 -5.85 -0.96
C ILE A 115 2.55 -6.95 -0.01
N PRO A 116 3.48 -7.63 0.68
CA PRO A 116 3.09 -8.58 1.71
C PRO A 116 2.42 -7.82 2.86
N LEU A 117 1.24 -8.26 3.32
CA LEU A 117 0.75 -7.79 4.61
C LEU A 117 1.61 -8.44 5.69
N ILE A 118 2.50 -7.65 6.29
CA ILE A 118 3.16 -8.03 7.54
C ILE A 118 2.14 -7.73 8.64
N SER A 119 1.24 -8.69 8.87
CA SER A 119 0.09 -8.58 9.78
C SER A 119 0.52 -8.41 11.25
N VAL A 120 1.74 -8.83 11.56
CA VAL A 120 2.32 -8.89 12.89
C VAL A 120 3.67 -8.18 12.87
N ARG A 121 3.78 -7.05 13.55
CA ARG A 121 5.08 -6.54 13.99
C ARG A 121 5.31 -7.05 15.40
N GLN A 122 6.21 -8.01 15.56
CA GLN A 122 6.73 -8.40 16.87
C GLN A 122 7.76 -7.35 17.29
N TYR A 123 7.56 -6.74 18.46
CA TYR A 123 8.60 -5.97 19.11
C TYR A 123 9.06 -6.77 20.33
N PHE A 124 10.33 -7.21 20.35
CA PHE A 124 10.95 -7.68 21.57
C PHE A 124 11.34 -6.46 22.40
N LEU A 125 10.61 -6.22 23.49
CA LEU A 125 10.90 -5.11 24.41
C LEU A 125 12.02 -5.48 25.40
N THR A 126 12.32 -6.77 25.58
CA THR A 126 13.43 -7.35 26.38
C THR A 126 13.60 -8.85 26.04
N PRO A 127 14.74 -9.51 26.36
CA PRO A 127 15.00 -10.92 26.03
C PRO A 127 13.98 -11.93 26.60
N GLU A 128 13.21 -11.54 27.62
CA GLU A 128 12.27 -12.41 28.35
C GLU A 128 10.79 -12.11 28.06
N ILE A 129 10.45 -11.06 27.27
CA ILE A 129 9.06 -10.65 27.02
C ILE A 129 8.84 -10.30 25.53
N GLY A 130 8.05 -11.13 24.85
CA GLY A 130 7.59 -10.89 23.48
C GLY A 130 6.26 -10.13 23.47
N TYR A 131 6.22 -8.95 22.84
CA TYR A 131 4.98 -8.22 22.61
C TYR A 131 4.49 -8.45 21.18
N VAL A 132 3.31 -9.06 21.04
CA VAL A 132 2.66 -9.34 19.76
C VAL A 132 1.40 -8.50 19.65
N ARG A 133 1.43 -7.47 18.79
CA ARG A 133 0.23 -6.70 18.45
C ARG A 133 -0.36 -7.24 17.15
N ILE A 134 -1.50 -7.90 17.26
CA ILE A 134 -2.26 -8.41 16.10
C ILE A 134 -3.21 -7.31 15.64
N SER A 135 -2.95 -6.76 14.45
CA SER A 135 -3.70 -5.63 13.90
C SER A 135 -5.01 -6.05 13.21
N ASN A 136 -5.08 -7.29 12.70
CA ASN A 136 -6.24 -7.90 12.03
C ASN A 136 -6.09 -9.43 12.01
N PHE A 137 -7.19 -10.19 12.05
CA PHE A 137 -7.21 -11.66 11.99
C PHE A 137 -7.47 -12.17 10.57
N GLN A 138 -6.54 -12.94 9.99
CA GLN A 138 -6.70 -13.59 8.69
C GLN A 138 -6.01 -14.96 8.64
N SER A 139 -6.24 -15.73 7.58
CA SER A 139 -5.86 -17.13 7.44
C SER A 139 -4.36 -17.45 7.56
N LYS A 140 -3.46 -16.46 7.47
CA LYS A 140 -2.02 -16.61 7.73
C LYS A 140 -1.57 -16.23 9.14
N THR A 141 -2.41 -15.56 9.94
CA THR A 141 -2.05 -15.08 11.30
C THR A 141 -1.55 -16.20 12.21
N VAL A 142 -2.09 -17.42 12.05
CA VAL A 142 -1.65 -18.60 12.83
C VAL A 142 -0.20 -18.99 12.52
N LYS A 143 0.22 -18.87 11.25
CA LYS A 143 1.57 -19.23 10.80
C LYS A 143 2.62 -18.18 11.15
N ASP A 144 2.22 -16.92 11.28
CA ASP A 144 3.10 -15.82 11.72
C ASP A 144 3.29 -15.78 13.26
N LEU A 145 2.49 -16.57 14.00
CA LEU A 145 2.55 -16.68 15.46
C LEU A 145 3.37 -17.88 15.97
N SER A 146 3.82 -18.76 15.07
CA SER A 146 4.59 -19.99 15.37
C SER A 146 6.06 -19.79 15.02
#